data_AF-A0A0K0EN92-F1
#
_entry.id   AF-A0A0K0EN92-F1
#
_cell.length_a   1.000
_cell.length_b   1.000
_cell.length_c   1.000
_cell.angle_alpha   90.00
_cell.angle_beta   90.00
_cell.angle_gamma   90.00
#
_symmetry.space_group_name_H-M   'P 1'
#
loop_
_entity.id
_entity.type
_entity.pdbx_description
1 polymer ?
#
loop_
_entity_poly.entity_id
_entity_poly.type
_entity_poly.pdbx_seq_one_letter_code
_entity_poly.pdbx_strand_id
1 'polypeptide(L)'
;MAQKESSDYEIQYRSTIQPRTAVRSQTRQSGSYSTGSGGGGRVLKMVTEMGSASIAGISPALSANAAQSFLEATTKEKKEMQGLNDRLGNYIDRVKKLEEQNRELVASLEELRGRWGKDTSEIKIKFSDSLASARKDIDDAARRKAEIDVKASRLRDDLAEYRHRYEDIQHRREADQEKITQWKHSIADAQNELSMLRARWKQLTEEEKRLANDNIRLRDELIKARNDLDEETLGRIDFQNQVQTLMEELEFLRRVHEQEVKELQALLAQAPADTREFFKNELALAIRDIKDEYDYIAKQGKQDMESWYKLKVSEVQGSANRTVMESNYQREEIKRMRDNIGDLRSKLSDLEGKNSLLEKEVQNLNYQLNDDQRQYEQALNDRDCNLRRMREECQTLVAELQALLDTKQMLDAEIAIYRKMLEGEESRVGLRQMVEQVVKTHSLQQQEDTDSTRNVRGEVQTRTTFQRAAKGNITIPECDANGKFIVLENTHRNKEEDISECKLKRKLDNRPDIVYTFPPNIILKPGQTIKIYAKGQGPYNPPHSLVFEHENTWGVGANVVTTFLNKDGEERATHTQRTVQTGQ
;
A
#
# COMPACT_ATOMS: atom_id res chain seq x y z
N MET A 1 4.70 13.32 -39.17
CA MET A 1 5.03 12.12 -39.98
C MET A 1 5.92 11.21 -39.16
N ALA A 2 5.35 10.33 -38.35
CA ALA A 2 6.05 9.23 -37.67
C ALA A 2 4.99 8.28 -37.10
N GLN A 3 4.28 7.58 -37.98
CA GLN A 3 3.44 6.45 -37.59
C GLN A 3 4.38 5.26 -37.40
N LYS A 4 4.57 4.83 -36.14
CA LYS A 4 5.28 3.60 -35.81
C LYS A 4 4.31 2.43 -36.03
N GLU A 5 4.44 1.79 -37.18
CA GLU A 5 3.89 0.46 -37.44
C GLU A 5 4.56 -0.54 -36.49
N SER A 6 3.88 -0.88 -35.40
CA SER A 6 4.28 -2.02 -34.57
C SER A 6 3.78 -3.28 -35.28
N SER A 7 4.70 -3.98 -35.92
CA SER A 7 4.45 -5.25 -36.60
C SER A 7 4.32 -6.35 -35.56
N ASP A 8 3.10 -6.80 -35.32
CA ASP A 8 2.82 -8.00 -34.52
C ASP A 8 3.32 -9.22 -35.28
N TYR A 9 4.53 -9.67 -34.93
CA TYR A 9 5.09 -10.94 -35.39
C TYR A 9 4.40 -12.10 -34.65
N GLU A 10 3.22 -12.48 -35.11
CA GLU A 10 2.53 -13.69 -34.65
C GLU A 10 3.24 -14.93 -35.25
N ILE A 11 4.19 -15.50 -34.50
CA ILE A 11 4.89 -16.73 -34.89
C ILE A 11 3.93 -17.91 -34.68
N GLN A 12 3.08 -18.18 -35.68
CA GLN A 12 2.22 -19.37 -35.72
C GLN A 12 3.07 -20.62 -36.02
N TYR A 13 3.61 -21.25 -34.98
CA TYR A 13 4.32 -22.51 -35.11
C TYR A 13 3.34 -23.67 -35.36
N ARG A 14 3.36 -24.24 -36.57
CA ARG A 14 2.57 -25.42 -36.95
C ARG A 14 3.47 -26.64 -37.07
N SER A 15 3.28 -27.63 -36.20
CA SER A 15 4.06 -28.87 -36.22
C SER A 15 3.67 -29.76 -37.42
N THR A 16 4.68 -30.34 -38.08
CA THR A 16 4.54 -31.19 -39.28
C THR A 16 4.47 -32.69 -38.95
N ILE A 17 4.33 -33.04 -37.67
CA ILE A 17 4.37 -34.43 -37.21
C ILE A 17 2.96 -35.03 -37.26
N GLN A 18 2.68 -35.85 -38.28
CA GLN A 18 1.44 -36.62 -38.34
C GLN A 18 1.54 -37.92 -37.52
N PRO A 19 0.49 -38.29 -36.75
CA PRO A 19 0.46 -39.52 -35.97
C PRO A 19 0.32 -40.75 -36.88
N ARG A 20 1.19 -41.76 -36.68
CA ARG A 20 1.14 -43.03 -37.41
C ARG A 20 0.04 -43.93 -36.82
N THR A 21 -1.03 -44.15 -37.58
CA THR A 21 -2.07 -45.11 -37.22
C THR A 21 -1.53 -46.54 -37.43
N ALA A 22 -1.42 -47.30 -36.34
CA ALA A 22 -0.98 -48.70 -36.39
C ALA A 22 -2.06 -49.56 -37.05
N VAL A 23 -1.84 -49.97 -38.30
CA VAL A 23 -2.74 -50.86 -39.02
C VAL A 23 -2.52 -52.29 -38.51
N ARG A 24 -3.55 -52.83 -37.88
CA ARG A 24 -3.62 -54.18 -37.30
C ARG A 24 -3.78 -55.21 -38.42
N SER A 25 -2.68 -55.71 -38.97
CA SER A 25 -2.74 -56.82 -39.93
C SER A 25 -2.96 -58.14 -39.20
N GLN A 26 -4.14 -58.73 -39.39
CA GLN A 26 -4.43 -60.11 -39.00
C GLN A 26 -3.77 -61.04 -40.01
N THR A 27 -2.84 -61.88 -39.60
CA THR A 27 -2.51 -63.08 -40.36
C THR A 27 -2.54 -64.28 -39.45
N ARG A 28 -3.63 -65.05 -39.57
CA ARG A 28 -3.74 -66.42 -39.10
C ARG A 28 -2.97 -67.31 -40.08
N GLN A 29 -2.08 -68.16 -39.61
CA GLN A 29 -1.87 -69.48 -40.21
C GLN A 29 -1.15 -70.40 -39.22
N SER A 30 -1.90 -71.40 -38.79
CA SER A 30 -1.49 -72.59 -38.08
C SER A 30 -0.59 -73.46 -38.96
N GLY A 31 0.63 -73.76 -38.50
CA GLY A 31 1.49 -74.80 -39.06
C GLY A 31 1.79 -75.82 -37.98
N SER A 32 1.08 -76.94 -38.00
CA SER A 32 1.39 -78.16 -37.25
C SER A 32 2.10 -79.11 -38.21
N TYR A 33 3.30 -79.58 -37.86
CA TYR A 33 3.92 -80.72 -38.53
C TYR A 33 4.61 -81.60 -37.51
N SER A 34 4.25 -82.86 -37.63
CA SER A 34 4.46 -83.98 -36.74
C SER A 34 5.89 -84.51 -36.73
N THR A 35 6.25 -85.01 -35.56
CA THR A 35 7.35 -85.91 -35.25
C THR A 35 7.32 -87.20 -36.09
N GLY A 36 8.42 -87.51 -36.78
CA GLY A 36 8.68 -88.82 -37.38
C GLY A 36 9.76 -89.55 -36.58
N SER A 37 9.36 -90.63 -35.91
CA SER A 37 10.20 -91.61 -35.22
C SER A 37 10.21 -92.89 -36.04
N GLY A 38 11.36 -93.54 -36.24
CA GLY A 38 11.41 -94.90 -36.78
C GLY A 38 12.75 -95.28 -37.37
N GLY A 39 13.29 -96.43 -36.94
CA GLY A 39 14.29 -97.19 -37.71
C GLY A 39 15.38 -97.85 -36.88
N GLY A 40 15.08 -98.96 -36.21
CA GLY A 40 16.08 -99.89 -35.68
C GLY A 40 16.52 -100.93 -36.72
N GLY A 41 17.74 -101.44 -36.61
CA GLY A 41 18.32 -102.43 -37.54
C GLY A 41 19.52 -103.23 -37.00
N ARG A 42 19.20 -104.38 -36.40
CA ARG A 42 19.81 -105.74 -36.34
C ARG A 42 21.34 -106.02 -36.50
N VAL A 43 21.74 -106.96 -35.63
CA VAL A 43 22.94 -107.78 -35.38
C VAL A 43 23.39 -108.69 -36.54
N LEU A 44 24.70 -109.02 -36.61
CA LEU A 44 25.25 -110.31 -37.10
C LEU A 44 26.51 -110.73 -36.30
N LYS A 45 26.52 -112.00 -35.85
CA LYS A 45 27.58 -112.72 -35.10
C LYS A 45 27.98 -113.93 -35.93
N MET A 46 29.27 -114.19 -36.16
CA MET A 46 29.76 -115.45 -36.74
C MET A 46 30.96 -115.98 -35.95
N VAL A 47 30.92 -117.28 -35.70
CA VAL A 47 31.89 -118.15 -35.00
C VAL A 47 32.22 -119.29 -35.97
N THR A 48 33.42 -119.87 -35.93
CA THR A 48 33.70 -121.34 -35.97
C THR A 48 35.19 -121.63 -36.19
N GLU A 49 35.65 -122.59 -35.40
CA GLU A 49 36.97 -123.21 -35.30
C GLU A 49 37.29 -124.16 -36.47
N MET A 50 38.58 -124.40 -36.74
CA MET A 50 39.03 -125.57 -37.52
C MET A 50 40.45 -125.98 -37.06
N GLY A 51 40.53 -127.13 -36.40
CA GLY A 51 41.78 -127.87 -36.18
C GLY A 51 42.00 -128.90 -37.28
N SER A 52 43.26 -129.29 -37.52
CA SER A 52 43.63 -130.49 -38.29
C SER A 52 45.04 -130.93 -37.92
N ALA A 53 45.15 -132.21 -37.58
CA ALA A 53 46.35 -132.93 -37.18
C ALA A 53 46.75 -133.94 -38.27
N SER A 54 47.93 -134.57 -38.07
CA SER A 54 48.38 -135.90 -38.55
C SER A 54 49.24 -136.00 -39.83
N ILE A 55 50.41 -136.67 -39.70
CA ILE A 55 50.81 -137.94 -40.34
C ILE A 55 52.35 -138.11 -40.38
N ALA A 56 52.78 -139.33 -40.08
CA ALA A 56 54.15 -139.78 -39.82
C ALA A 56 54.75 -140.62 -40.97
N GLY A 57 56.08 -140.61 -41.06
CA GLY A 57 56.95 -141.77 -41.39
C GLY A 57 56.94 -142.36 -42.81
N ILE A 58 57.95 -142.03 -43.64
CA ILE A 58 58.43 -142.87 -44.75
C ILE A 58 59.98 -142.81 -44.80
N SER A 59 60.58 -143.99 -45.01
CA SER A 59 61.99 -144.38 -44.87
C SER A 59 63.03 -143.69 -45.80
N PRO A 60 64.35 -143.78 -45.48
CA PRO A 60 65.41 -142.94 -46.04
C PRO A 60 66.27 -143.63 -47.13
N ALA A 61 67.01 -142.80 -47.87
CA ALA A 61 68.28 -143.10 -48.57
C ALA A 61 68.31 -143.16 -50.12
N LEU A 62 67.43 -142.42 -50.81
CA LEU A 62 67.80 -141.75 -52.08
C LEU A 62 68.10 -140.24 -51.87
N SER A 63 68.28 -139.85 -50.60
CA SER A 63 68.18 -138.49 -50.04
C SER A 63 69.36 -137.54 -50.24
N ALA A 64 70.37 -137.86 -51.06
CA ALA A 64 71.53 -136.98 -51.16
C ALA A 64 71.30 -135.73 -52.05
N ASN A 65 70.45 -135.82 -53.07
CA ASN A 65 70.17 -134.66 -53.95
C ASN A 65 68.81 -133.98 -53.72
N ALA A 66 67.89 -134.60 -52.98
CA ALA A 66 66.62 -133.96 -52.62
C ALA A 66 66.73 -133.03 -51.40
N ALA A 67 67.67 -133.29 -50.47
CA ALA A 67 67.78 -132.53 -49.22
C ALA A 67 68.21 -131.06 -49.43
N GLN A 68 69.06 -130.75 -50.42
CA GLN A 68 69.41 -129.36 -50.74
C GLN A 68 68.23 -128.59 -51.34
N SER A 69 67.45 -129.22 -52.23
CA SER A 69 66.23 -128.59 -52.77
C SER A 69 65.17 -128.33 -51.68
N PHE A 70 65.16 -129.13 -50.61
CA PHE A 70 64.22 -128.99 -49.49
C PHE A 70 64.61 -127.87 -48.51
N LEU A 71 65.91 -127.67 -48.25
CA LEU A 71 66.40 -126.58 -47.39
C LEU A 71 66.20 -125.19 -48.04
N GLU A 72 66.38 -125.06 -49.36
CA GLU A 72 66.04 -123.83 -50.08
C GLU A 72 64.53 -123.57 -50.12
N ALA A 73 63.70 -124.61 -50.27
CA ALA A 73 62.25 -124.47 -50.25
C ALA A 73 61.73 -124.01 -48.88
N THR A 74 62.19 -124.64 -47.79
CA THR A 74 61.74 -124.35 -46.42
C THR A 74 62.18 -122.97 -45.89
N THR A 75 63.34 -122.47 -46.32
CA THR A 75 63.80 -121.11 -45.97
C THR A 75 63.05 -120.02 -46.72
N LYS A 76 62.63 -120.29 -47.97
CA LYS A 76 61.75 -119.41 -48.75
C LYS A 76 60.35 -119.32 -48.12
N GLU A 77 59.79 -120.45 -47.70
CA GLU A 77 58.45 -120.54 -47.09
C GLU A 77 58.34 -119.78 -45.75
N LYS A 78 59.39 -119.83 -44.91
CA LYS A 78 59.43 -119.06 -43.65
C LYS A 78 59.47 -117.54 -43.87
N LYS A 79 60.23 -117.07 -44.86
CA LYS A 79 60.25 -115.64 -45.23
C LYS A 79 58.89 -115.19 -45.77
N GLU A 80 58.21 -116.04 -46.52
CA GLU A 80 56.84 -115.77 -46.98
C GLU A 80 55.85 -115.69 -45.82
N MET A 81 55.92 -116.61 -44.84
CA MET A 81 55.08 -116.57 -43.63
C MET A 81 55.33 -115.34 -42.75
N GLN A 82 56.60 -114.91 -42.63
CA GLN A 82 56.94 -113.72 -41.86
C GLN A 82 56.43 -112.45 -42.57
N GLY A 83 56.60 -112.36 -43.89
CA GLY A 83 56.03 -111.27 -44.69
C GLY A 83 54.49 -111.24 -44.71
N LEU A 84 53.82 -112.40 -44.62
CA LEU A 84 52.37 -112.47 -44.47
C LEU A 84 51.91 -112.02 -43.09
N ASN A 85 52.60 -112.43 -42.01
CA ASN A 85 52.27 -112.00 -40.65
C ASN A 85 52.50 -110.49 -40.43
N ASP A 86 53.55 -109.91 -41.02
CA ASP A 86 53.76 -108.45 -40.97
C ASP A 86 52.66 -107.69 -41.73
N ARG A 87 52.16 -108.24 -42.84
CA ARG A 87 50.99 -107.69 -43.54
C ARG A 87 49.72 -107.80 -42.71
N LEU A 88 49.50 -108.94 -42.06
CA LEU A 88 48.35 -109.17 -41.17
C LEU A 88 48.39 -108.23 -39.95
N GLY A 89 49.56 -108.02 -39.35
CA GLY A 89 49.76 -107.06 -38.26
C GLY A 89 49.43 -105.63 -38.70
N ASN A 90 49.93 -105.21 -39.86
CA ASN A 90 49.57 -103.90 -40.45
C ASN A 90 48.07 -103.78 -40.75
N TYR A 91 47.42 -104.86 -41.20
CA TYR A 91 45.98 -104.89 -41.39
C TYR A 91 45.22 -104.77 -40.06
N ILE A 92 45.64 -105.48 -39.01
CA ILE A 92 45.02 -105.42 -37.68
C ILE A 92 45.18 -104.03 -37.06
N ASP A 93 46.37 -103.43 -37.15
CA ASP A 93 46.59 -102.06 -36.65
C ASP A 93 45.77 -101.04 -37.44
N ARG A 94 45.61 -101.24 -38.75
CA ARG A 94 44.73 -100.42 -39.57
C ARG A 94 43.26 -100.59 -39.21
N VAL A 95 42.81 -101.82 -38.94
CA VAL A 95 41.44 -102.10 -38.48
C VAL A 95 41.19 -101.49 -37.11
N LYS A 96 42.09 -101.66 -36.14
CA LYS A 96 41.98 -101.02 -34.82
C LYS A 96 41.91 -99.50 -34.93
N LYS A 97 42.76 -98.89 -35.76
CA LYS A 97 42.75 -97.44 -35.99
C LYS A 97 41.45 -96.99 -36.65
N LEU A 98 40.92 -97.77 -37.60
CA LEU A 98 39.63 -97.51 -38.22
C LEU A 98 38.46 -97.70 -37.23
N GLU A 99 38.51 -98.69 -36.34
CA GLU A 99 37.51 -98.91 -35.29
C GLU A 99 37.52 -97.79 -34.24
N GLU A 100 38.71 -97.32 -33.84
CA GLU A 100 38.92 -96.15 -32.98
C GLU A 100 38.30 -94.90 -33.61
N GLN A 101 38.62 -94.64 -34.89
CA GLN A 101 38.08 -93.52 -35.65
C GLN A 101 36.56 -93.63 -35.85
N ASN A 102 36.04 -94.83 -36.12
CA ASN A 102 34.60 -95.03 -36.26
C ASN A 102 33.87 -94.72 -34.96
N ARG A 103 34.44 -95.14 -33.82
CA ARG A 103 33.88 -94.82 -32.51
C ARG A 103 33.89 -93.32 -32.22
N GLU A 104 34.98 -92.63 -32.56
CA GLU A 104 35.08 -91.18 -32.39
C GLU A 104 34.11 -90.43 -33.32
N LEU A 105 33.96 -90.87 -34.56
CA LEU A 105 32.97 -90.34 -35.51
C LEU A 105 31.53 -90.58 -35.02
N VAL A 106 31.22 -91.77 -34.51
CA VAL A 106 29.90 -92.09 -33.95
C VAL A 106 29.61 -91.24 -32.71
N ALA A 107 30.58 -91.08 -31.81
CA ALA A 107 30.44 -90.20 -30.65
C ALA A 107 30.20 -88.74 -31.06
N SER A 108 30.96 -88.26 -32.05
CA SER A 108 30.81 -86.91 -32.61
C SER A 108 29.44 -86.71 -33.26
N LEU A 109 28.94 -87.71 -34.00
CA LEU A 109 27.62 -87.67 -34.62
C LEU A 109 26.49 -87.70 -33.58
N GLU A 110 26.63 -88.47 -32.51
CA GLU A 110 25.65 -88.53 -31.42
C GLU A 110 25.62 -87.20 -30.66
N GLU A 111 26.77 -86.58 -30.41
CA GLU A 111 26.84 -85.25 -29.81
C GLU A 111 26.21 -84.18 -30.71
N LEU A 112 26.52 -84.19 -32.02
CA LEU A 112 25.90 -83.32 -33.01
C LEU A 112 24.39 -83.51 -33.06
N ARG A 113 23.88 -84.76 -33.09
CA ARG A 113 22.44 -85.06 -33.07
C ARG A 113 21.77 -84.63 -31.78
N GLY A 114 22.45 -84.79 -30.64
CA GLY A 114 21.97 -84.37 -29.34
C GLY A 114 21.86 -82.85 -29.19
N ARG A 115 22.73 -82.09 -29.88
CA ARG A 115 22.66 -80.62 -29.99
C ARG A 115 21.70 -80.15 -31.08
N TRP A 116 21.53 -80.96 -32.12
CA TRP A 116 20.65 -80.64 -33.25
C TRP A 116 19.20 -80.50 -32.77
N GLY A 117 18.60 -79.34 -33.02
CA GLY A 117 17.27 -78.98 -32.52
C GLY A 117 17.28 -78.30 -31.15
N LYS A 118 18.18 -78.67 -30.23
CA LYS A 118 18.34 -77.94 -28.95
C LYS A 118 18.84 -76.52 -29.20
N ASP A 119 19.93 -76.37 -29.95
CA ASP A 119 20.48 -75.06 -30.31
C ASP A 119 19.42 -74.20 -31.03
N THR A 120 18.65 -74.81 -31.95
CA THR A 120 17.57 -74.13 -32.66
C THR A 120 16.42 -73.72 -31.73
N SER A 121 16.07 -74.55 -30.74
CA SER A 121 15.04 -74.24 -29.75
C SER A 121 15.48 -73.13 -28.79
N GLU A 122 16.72 -73.16 -28.32
CA GLU A 122 17.29 -72.13 -27.46
C GLU A 122 17.36 -70.78 -28.16
N ILE A 123 17.77 -70.76 -29.42
CA ILE A 123 17.79 -69.53 -30.24
C ILE A 123 16.37 -68.97 -30.42
N LYS A 124 15.38 -69.83 -30.71
CA LYS A 124 13.98 -69.40 -30.85
C LYS A 124 13.42 -68.82 -29.56
N ILE A 125 13.70 -69.43 -28.41
CA ILE A 125 13.28 -68.93 -27.09
C ILE A 125 13.93 -67.57 -26.83
N LYS A 126 15.26 -67.45 -26.99
CA LYS A 126 15.98 -66.18 -26.79
C LYS A 126 15.47 -65.05 -27.68
N PHE A 127 15.20 -65.30 -28.96
CA PHE A 127 14.62 -64.30 -29.86
C PHE A 127 13.16 -63.96 -29.51
N SER A 128 12.36 -64.97 -29.13
CA SER A 128 10.99 -64.75 -28.66
C SER A 128 10.97 -63.86 -27.41
N ASP A 129 11.84 -64.14 -26.44
CA ASP A 129 11.97 -63.37 -25.20
C ASP A 129 12.47 -61.95 -25.50
N SER A 130 13.44 -61.81 -26.40
CA SER A 130 13.95 -60.50 -26.83
C SER A 130 12.88 -59.67 -27.55
N LEU A 131 12.07 -60.28 -28.42
CA LEU A 131 10.97 -59.61 -29.10
C LEU A 131 9.84 -59.24 -28.14
N ALA A 132 9.55 -60.11 -27.17
CA ALA A 132 8.58 -59.83 -26.11
C ALA A 132 9.04 -58.65 -25.24
N SER A 133 10.32 -58.63 -24.85
CA SER A 133 10.92 -57.51 -24.12
C SER A 133 10.87 -56.22 -24.93
N ALA A 134 11.30 -56.24 -26.20
CA ALA A 134 11.28 -55.04 -27.05
C ALA A 134 9.86 -54.49 -27.26
N ARG A 135 8.85 -55.35 -27.42
CA ARG A 135 7.45 -54.92 -27.50
C ARG A 135 6.98 -54.28 -26.21
N LYS A 136 7.30 -54.88 -25.06
CA LYS A 136 7.01 -54.32 -23.75
C LYS A 136 7.66 -52.95 -23.58
N ASP A 137 8.91 -52.78 -23.99
CA ASP A 137 9.63 -51.50 -23.90
C ASP A 137 9.00 -50.42 -24.80
N ILE A 138 8.53 -50.79 -25.99
CA ILE A 138 7.78 -49.88 -26.89
C ILE A 138 6.45 -49.47 -26.25
N ASP A 139 5.70 -50.41 -25.68
CA ASP A 139 4.43 -50.14 -25.01
C ASP A 139 4.62 -49.26 -23.76
N ASP A 140 5.68 -49.52 -22.98
CA ASP A 140 6.07 -48.71 -21.82
C ASP A 140 6.48 -47.29 -22.23
N ALA A 141 7.25 -47.16 -23.31
CA ALA A 141 7.63 -45.86 -23.87
C ALA A 141 6.42 -45.09 -24.41
N ALA A 142 5.48 -45.76 -25.08
CA ALA A 142 4.24 -45.15 -25.57
C ALA A 142 3.36 -44.66 -24.42
N ARG A 143 3.25 -45.44 -23.33
CA ARG A 143 2.54 -45.02 -22.11
C ARG A 143 3.18 -43.79 -21.46
N ARG A 144 4.50 -43.79 -21.29
CA ARG A 144 5.24 -42.64 -20.74
C ARG A 144 5.08 -41.39 -21.61
N LYS A 145 5.13 -41.53 -22.94
CA LYS A 145 4.90 -40.43 -23.87
C LYS A 145 3.48 -39.85 -23.70
N ALA A 146 2.46 -40.71 -23.67
CA ALA A 146 1.08 -40.26 -23.48
C ALA A 146 0.88 -39.55 -22.12
N GLU A 147 1.53 -40.05 -21.06
CA GLU A 147 1.51 -39.39 -19.74
C GLU A 147 2.14 -38.00 -19.78
N ILE A 148 3.32 -37.86 -20.41
CA ILE A 148 4.00 -36.57 -20.57
C ILE A 148 3.16 -35.61 -21.43
N ASP A 149 2.56 -36.11 -22.53
CA ASP A 149 1.69 -35.31 -23.41
C ASP A 149 0.47 -34.77 -22.65
N VAL A 150 -0.16 -35.59 -21.79
CA VAL A 150 -1.27 -35.15 -20.92
C VAL A 150 -0.82 -34.10 -19.90
N LYS A 151 0.33 -34.31 -19.22
CA LYS A 151 0.88 -33.32 -18.28
C LYS A 151 1.20 -32.01 -18.99
N ALA A 152 1.81 -32.07 -20.17
CA ALA A 152 2.13 -30.89 -20.98
C ALA A 152 0.88 -30.17 -21.51
N SER A 153 -0.22 -30.87 -21.79
CA SER A 153 -1.50 -30.25 -22.13
C SER A 153 -2.07 -29.50 -20.92
N ARG A 154 -2.14 -30.14 -19.76
CA ARG A 154 -2.63 -29.52 -18.52
C ARG A 154 -1.83 -28.28 -18.14
N LEU A 155 -0.50 -28.36 -18.18
CA LEU A 155 0.36 -27.21 -17.90
C LEU A 155 0.16 -26.05 -18.90
N ARG A 156 -0.19 -26.33 -20.16
CA ARG A 156 -0.52 -25.28 -21.13
C ARG A 156 -1.88 -24.63 -20.83
N ASP A 157 -2.87 -25.43 -20.45
CA ASP A 157 -4.20 -24.93 -20.06
C ASP A 157 -4.08 -24.07 -18.79
N ASP A 158 -3.33 -24.54 -17.78
CA ASP A 158 -3.04 -23.80 -16.55
C ASP A 158 -2.32 -22.48 -16.85
N LEU A 159 -1.29 -22.49 -17.70
CA LEU A 159 -0.58 -21.27 -18.12
C LEU A 159 -1.49 -20.28 -18.85
N ALA A 160 -2.40 -20.76 -19.69
CA ALA A 160 -3.39 -19.92 -20.36
C ALA A 160 -4.36 -19.30 -19.35
N GLU A 161 -4.82 -20.07 -18.37
CA GLU A 161 -5.68 -19.58 -17.30
C GLU A 161 -4.96 -18.52 -16.44
N TYR A 162 -3.71 -18.75 -16.04
CA TYR A 162 -2.93 -17.77 -15.30
C TYR A 162 -2.68 -16.49 -16.09
N ARG A 163 -2.46 -16.59 -17.40
CA ARG A 163 -2.33 -15.41 -18.29
C ARG A 163 -3.63 -14.61 -18.33
N HIS A 164 -4.76 -15.26 -18.56
CA HIS A 164 -6.06 -14.58 -18.57
C HIS A 164 -6.36 -13.93 -17.21
N ARG A 165 -6.10 -14.63 -16.10
CA ARG A 165 -6.27 -14.06 -14.75
C ARG A 165 -5.36 -12.84 -14.51
N TYR A 166 -4.13 -12.87 -15.03
CA TYR A 166 -3.21 -11.74 -14.94
C TYR A 166 -3.71 -10.54 -15.75
N GLU A 167 -4.15 -10.76 -17.00
CA GLU A 167 -4.72 -9.73 -17.87
C GLU A 167 -5.97 -9.09 -17.26
N ASP A 168 -6.88 -9.91 -16.70
CA ASP A 168 -8.07 -9.43 -15.98
C ASP A 168 -7.71 -8.52 -14.79
N ILE A 169 -6.67 -8.90 -14.03
CA ILE A 169 -6.19 -8.09 -12.90
C ILE A 169 -5.57 -6.79 -13.39
N GLN A 170 -4.82 -6.81 -14.50
CA GLN A 170 -4.28 -5.59 -15.11
C GLN A 170 -5.40 -4.65 -15.57
N HIS A 171 -6.42 -5.17 -16.28
CA HIS A 171 -7.56 -4.36 -16.70
C HIS A 171 -8.34 -3.76 -15.53
N ARG A 172 -8.53 -4.51 -14.42
CA ARG A 172 -9.15 -3.95 -13.20
C ARG A 172 -8.29 -2.85 -12.59
N ARG A 173 -6.97 -3.05 -12.54
CA ARG A 173 -6.01 -2.07 -12.03
C ARG A 173 -6.01 -0.79 -12.88
N GLU A 174 -6.07 -0.92 -14.20
CA GLU A 174 -6.18 0.21 -15.12
C GLU A 174 -7.49 0.97 -14.93
N ALA A 175 -8.63 0.27 -14.87
CA ALA A 175 -9.93 0.88 -14.64
C ALA A 175 -10.00 1.61 -13.29
N ASP A 176 -9.39 1.06 -12.23
CA ASP A 176 -9.32 1.72 -10.94
C ASP A 176 -8.36 2.91 -10.94
N GLN A 177 -7.23 2.81 -11.67
CA GLN A 177 -6.33 3.94 -11.87
C GLN A 177 -7.03 5.09 -12.60
N GLU A 178 -7.82 4.81 -13.63
CA GLU A 178 -8.64 5.80 -14.32
C GLU A 178 -9.63 6.47 -13.38
N LYS A 179 -10.38 5.72 -12.57
CA LYS A 179 -11.28 6.28 -11.55
C LYS A 179 -10.53 7.16 -10.55
N ILE A 180 -9.38 6.70 -10.07
CA ILE A 180 -8.54 7.50 -9.15
C ILE A 180 -8.11 8.80 -9.82
N THR A 181 -7.72 8.78 -11.10
CA THR A 181 -7.39 10.01 -11.82
C THR A 181 -8.61 10.92 -11.98
N GLN A 182 -9.78 10.40 -12.33
CA GLN A 182 -11.03 11.19 -12.44
C GLN A 182 -11.39 11.84 -11.10
N TRP A 183 -11.32 11.10 -10.00
CA TRP A 183 -11.56 11.64 -8.66
C TRP A 183 -10.54 12.70 -8.26
N LYS A 184 -9.25 12.53 -8.61
CA LYS A 184 -8.24 13.56 -8.39
C LYS A 184 -8.56 14.87 -9.12
N HIS A 185 -9.00 14.79 -10.38
CA HIS A 185 -9.42 15.97 -11.14
C HIS A 185 -10.65 16.62 -10.52
N SER A 186 -11.69 15.83 -10.19
CA SER A 186 -12.90 16.35 -9.53
C SER A 186 -12.62 17.01 -8.17
N ILE A 187 -11.71 16.46 -7.37
CA ILE A 187 -11.27 17.07 -6.12
C ILE A 187 -10.54 18.40 -6.38
N ALA A 188 -9.66 18.45 -7.38
CA ALA A 188 -8.96 19.68 -7.75
C ALA A 188 -9.93 20.77 -8.24
N ASP A 189 -10.91 20.42 -9.07
CA ASP A 189 -11.94 21.34 -9.54
C ASP A 189 -12.78 21.89 -8.38
N ALA A 190 -13.22 21.03 -7.46
CA ALA A 190 -13.95 21.45 -6.27
C ALA A 190 -13.10 22.33 -5.34
N GLN A 191 -11.80 22.06 -5.20
CA GLN A 191 -10.87 22.90 -4.43
C GLN A 191 -10.70 24.29 -5.07
N ASN A 192 -10.61 24.35 -6.40
CA ASN A 192 -10.53 25.60 -7.14
C ASN A 192 -11.84 26.40 -6.98
N GLU A 193 -13.00 25.75 -7.09
CA GLU A 193 -14.30 26.38 -6.84
C GLU A 193 -14.41 26.94 -5.42
N LEU A 194 -14.03 26.16 -4.40
CA LEU A 194 -14.00 26.62 -3.01
C LEU A 194 -13.07 27.83 -2.82
N SER A 195 -11.92 27.84 -3.50
CA SER A 195 -10.99 28.98 -3.47
C SER A 195 -11.63 30.24 -4.07
N MET A 196 -12.28 30.11 -5.23
CA MET A 196 -12.99 31.21 -5.90
C MET A 196 -14.16 31.73 -5.05
N LEU A 197 -14.98 30.84 -4.46
CA LEU A 197 -16.09 31.21 -3.59
C LEU A 197 -15.59 31.91 -2.32
N ARG A 198 -14.50 31.44 -1.71
CA ARG A 198 -13.87 32.11 -0.56
C ARG A 198 -13.35 33.50 -0.92
N ALA A 199 -12.72 33.65 -2.09
CA ALA A 199 -12.26 34.96 -2.57
C ALA A 199 -13.44 35.92 -2.80
N ARG A 200 -14.50 35.44 -3.46
CA ARG A 200 -15.73 36.20 -3.70
C ARG A 200 -16.41 36.61 -2.40
N TRP A 201 -16.50 35.70 -1.43
CA TRP A 201 -17.06 36.02 -0.11
C TRP A 201 -16.24 37.08 0.61
N LYS A 202 -14.90 37.01 0.56
CA LYS A 202 -14.02 38.05 1.11
C LYS A 202 -14.23 39.42 0.44
N GLN A 203 -14.42 39.44 -0.88
CA GLN A 203 -14.71 40.68 -1.60
C GLN A 203 -16.08 41.25 -1.19
N LEU A 204 -17.13 40.43 -1.19
CA LEU A 204 -18.48 40.87 -0.82
C LEU A 204 -18.55 41.37 0.63
N THR A 205 -17.84 40.73 1.55
CA THR A 205 -17.79 41.18 2.96
C THR A 205 -17.05 42.50 3.14
N GLU A 206 -16.02 42.78 2.33
CA GLU A 206 -15.35 44.08 2.31
C GLU A 206 -16.24 45.16 1.66
N GLU A 207 -16.97 44.83 0.59
CA GLU A 207 -17.95 45.72 -0.04
C GLU A 207 -19.10 46.05 0.92
N GLU A 208 -19.64 45.06 1.64
CA GLU A 208 -20.67 45.25 2.67
C GLU A 208 -20.20 46.22 3.76
N LYS A 209 -18.97 46.06 4.25
CA LYS A 209 -18.39 46.99 5.24
C LYS A 209 -18.25 48.40 4.70
N ARG A 210 -17.82 48.57 3.45
CA ARG A 210 -17.71 49.90 2.81
C ARG A 210 -19.08 50.56 2.68
N LEU A 211 -20.06 49.84 2.14
CA LEU A 211 -21.43 50.33 2.02
C LEU A 211 -22.06 50.66 3.38
N ALA A 212 -21.79 49.86 4.42
CA ALA A 212 -22.25 50.15 5.77
C ALA A 212 -21.66 51.46 6.32
N ASN A 213 -20.35 51.69 6.13
CA ASN A 213 -19.68 52.92 6.54
C ASN A 213 -20.21 54.15 5.77
N ASP A 214 -20.42 54.01 4.46
CA ASP A 214 -20.98 55.08 3.63
C ASP A 214 -22.44 55.37 4.02
N ASN A 215 -23.22 54.35 4.37
CA ASN A 215 -24.59 54.54 4.83
C ASN A 215 -24.65 55.28 6.18
N ILE A 216 -23.72 54.99 7.10
CA ILE A 216 -23.59 55.75 8.36
C ILE A 216 -23.25 57.21 8.06
N ARG A 217 -22.25 57.48 7.21
CA ARG A 217 -21.87 58.85 6.83
C ARG A 217 -23.03 59.63 6.22
N LEU A 218 -23.73 59.02 5.26
CA LEU A 218 -24.89 59.65 4.61
C LEU A 218 -26.03 59.91 5.60
N ARG A 219 -26.24 59.04 6.58
CA ARG A 219 -27.21 59.27 7.65
C ARG A 219 -26.81 60.44 8.53
N ASP A 220 -25.55 60.53 8.93
CA ASP A 220 -25.05 61.64 9.76
C ASP A 220 -25.11 62.98 9.01
N GLU A 221 -24.75 63.00 7.72
CA GLU A 221 -24.88 64.17 6.85
C GLU A 221 -26.33 64.60 6.67
N LEU A 222 -27.25 63.64 6.51
CA LEU A 222 -28.68 63.92 6.40
C LEU A 222 -29.26 64.48 7.71
N ILE A 223 -28.81 64.00 8.87
CA ILE A 223 -29.21 64.55 10.17
C ILE A 223 -28.70 65.99 10.31
N LYS A 224 -27.44 66.25 9.96
CA LYS A 224 -26.87 67.60 9.99
C LYS A 224 -27.66 68.55 9.08
N ALA A 225 -27.89 68.17 7.83
CA ALA A 225 -28.66 68.98 6.89
C ALA A 225 -30.11 69.25 7.35
N ARG A 226 -30.72 68.31 8.09
CA ARG A 226 -32.03 68.53 8.72
C ARG A 226 -31.95 69.55 9.86
N ASN A 227 -30.96 69.41 10.74
CA ASN A 227 -30.76 70.37 11.83
C ASN A 227 -30.47 71.77 11.29
N ASP A 228 -29.60 71.89 10.28
CA ASP A 228 -29.28 73.16 9.61
C ASP A 228 -30.55 73.77 8.98
N LEU A 229 -31.40 72.95 8.34
CA LEU A 229 -32.68 73.40 7.81
C LEU A 229 -33.62 73.89 8.92
N ASP A 230 -33.71 73.15 10.03
CA ASP A 230 -34.55 73.53 11.17
C ASP A 230 -34.05 74.85 11.80
N GLU A 231 -32.74 75.02 11.98
CA GLU A 231 -32.12 76.26 12.48
C GLU A 231 -32.39 77.45 11.55
N GLU A 232 -32.22 77.29 10.24
CA GLU A 232 -32.53 78.33 9.25
C GLU A 232 -34.04 78.65 9.21
N THR A 233 -34.91 77.65 9.43
CA THR A 233 -36.35 77.90 9.50
C THR A 233 -36.75 78.66 10.75
N LEU A 234 -36.14 78.38 11.90
CA LEU A 234 -36.33 79.13 13.13
C LEU A 234 -35.83 80.56 12.98
N GLY A 235 -34.61 80.73 12.46
CA GLY A 235 -34.05 82.05 12.17
C GLY A 235 -34.94 82.87 11.25
N ARG A 236 -35.48 82.26 10.18
CA ARG A 236 -36.42 82.93 9.27
C ARG A 236 -37.71 83.35 9.99
N ILE A 237 -38.28 82.51 10.84
CA ILE A 237 -39.49 82.83 11.61
C ILE A 237 -39.22 83.98 12.58
N ASP A 238 -38.08 83.97 13.28
CA ASP A 238 -37.68 85.04 14.20
C ASP A 238 -37.52 86.37 13.47
N PHE A 239 -36.83 86.39 12.32
CA PHE A 239 -36.72 87.59 11.49
C PHE A 239 -38.07 88.05 10.93
N GLN A 240 -38.94 87.13 10.52
CA GLN A 240 -40.29 87.47 10.06
C GLN A 240 -41.12 88.10 11.19
N ASN A 241 -41.03 87.58 12.42
CA ASN A 241 -41.69 88.16 13.59
C ASN A 241 -41.13 89.54 13.95
N GLN A 242 -39.81 89.71 13.89
CA GLN A 242 -39.18 91.02 14.12
C GLN A 242 -39.64 92.04 13.09
N VAL A 243 -39.68 91.67 11.80
CA VAL A 243 -40.20 92.54 10.73
C VAL A 243 -41.67 92.90 10.97
N GLN A 244 -42.50 91.93 11.35
CA GLN A 244 -43.91 92.17 11.67
C GLN A 244 -44.07 93.12 12.87
N THR A 245 -43.29 92.91 13.94
CA THR A 245 -43.32 93.75 15.14
C THR A 245 -42.92 95.20 14.79
N LEU A 246 -41.86 95.37 14.01
CA LEU A 246 -41.41 96.69 13.54
C LEU A 246 -42.44 97.35 12.61
N MET A 247 -43.16 96.59 11.80
CA MET A 247 -44.26 97.12 10.97
C MET A 247 -45.41 97.63 11.83
N GLU A 248 -45.81 96.88 12.86
CA GLU A 248 -46.86 97.27 13.81
C GLU A 248 -46.44 98.50 14.63
N GLU A 249 -45.19 98.55 15.08
CA GLU A 249 -44.62 99.72 15.77
C GLU A 249 -44.60 100.96 14.88
N LEU A 250 -44.15 100.84 13.61
CA LEU A 250 -44.18 101.93 12.65
C LEU A 250 -45.59 102.44 12.40
N GLU A 251 -46.57 101.54 12.32
CA GLU A 251 -47.97 101.91 12.13
C GLU A 251 -48.57 102.57 13.38
N PHE A 252 -48.21 102.10 14.57
CA PHE A 252 -48.59 102.72 15.84
C PHE A 252 -48.00 104.12 15.98
N LEU A 253 -46.68 104.29 15.77
CA LEU A 253 -46.02 105.60 15.84
C LEU A 253 -46.64 106.58 14.83
N ARG A 254 -46.96 106.12 13.61
CA ARG A 254 -47.65 106.96 12.62
C ARG A 254 -49.02 107.43 13.12
N ARG A 255 -49.82 106.55 13.71
CA ARG A 255 -51.14 106.91 14.27
C ARG A 255 -51.04 107.88 15.44
N VAL A 256 -50.08 107.67 16.35
CA VAL A 256 -49.84 108.54 17.50
C VAL A 256 -49.44 109.93 17.02
N HIS A 257 -48.43 110.05 16.14
CA HIS A 257 -48.01 111.34 15.63
C HIS A 257 -49.10 112.03 14.81
N GLU A 258 -49.91 111.30 14.06
CA GLU A 258 -51.04 111.88 13.34
C GLU A 258 -52.10 112.45 14.30
N GLN A 259 -52.29 111.80 15.45
CA GLN A 259 -53.19 112.28 16.50
C GLN A 259 -52.60 113.48 17.28
N GLU A 260 -51.33 113.42 17.65
CA GLU A 260 -50.60 114.54 18.29
C GLU A 260 -50.62 115.77 17.40
N VAL A 261 -50.39 115.62 16.10
CA VAL A 261 -50.46 116.73 15.13
C VAL A 261 -51.88 117.30 15.07
N LYS A 262 -52.93 116.48 15.11
CA LYS A 262 -54.33 116.96 15.16
C LYS A 262 -54.63 117.71 16.45
N GLU A 263 -54.17 117.22 17.59
CA GLU A 263 -54.38 117.85 18.90
C GLU A 263 -53.62 119.18 19.04
N LEU A 264 -52.36 119.22 18.60
CA LEU A 264 -51.57 120.45 18.56
C LEU A 264 -52.18 121.49 17.61
N GLN A 265 -52.71 121.06 16.46
CA GLN A 265 -53.46 121.95 15.56
C GLN A 265 -54.73 122.50 16.22
N ALA A 266 -55.43 121.70 17.04
CA ALA A 266 -56.62 122.14 17.78
C ALA A 266 -56.29 123.11 18.93
N LEU A 267 -55.24 122.83 19.71
CA LEU A 267 -54.79 123.68 20.82
C LEU A 267 -54.29 125.05 20.34
N LEU A 268 -53.55 125.07 19.22
CA LEU A 268 -53.05 126.32 18.64
C LEU A 268 -54.19 127.24 18.17
N ALA A 269 -55.35 126.67 17.82
CA ALA A 269 -56.51 127.45 17.40
C ALA A 269 -57.22 128.19 18.55
N GLN A 270 -56.98 127.81 19.82
CA GLN A 270 -57.82 128.27 20.95
C GLN A 270 -57.08 129.14 21.99
N ALA A 271 -55.75 129.28 21.94
CA ALA A 271 -54.97 129.86 23.05
C ALA A 271 -54.94 131.41 23.08
N PRO A 272 -55.42 132.07 24.16
CA PRO A 272 -55.27 133.51 24.39
C PRO A 272 -53.97 133.85 25.16
N ALA A 273 -53.43 135.05 24.93
CA ALA A 273 -52.00 135.36 25.12
C ALA A 273 -51.55 135.91 26.51
N ASP A 274 -52.42 136.03 27.52
CA ASP A 274 -52.16 136.99 28.62
C ASP A 274 -51.99 136.42 30.05
N THR A 275 -51.30 135.28 30.17
CA THR A 275 -50.97 134.66 31.48
C THR A 275 -49.47 134.33 31.64
N ARG A 276 -48.67 134.85 30.70
CA ARG A 276 -47.30 134.40 30.39
C ARG A 276 -46.27 134.52 31.53
N GLU A 277 -46.41 135.46 32.46
CA GLU A 277 -45.40 135.70 33.50
C GLU A 277 -45.62 134.89 34.79
N PHE A 278 -46.87 134.65 35.21
CA PHE A 278 -47.15 133.71 36.31
C PHE A 278 -46.78 132.29 35.92
N PHE A 279 -47.15 131.89 34.70
CA PHE A 279 -46.72 130.62 34.13
C PHE A 279 -45.21 130.54 33.98
N LYS A 280 -44.46 131.63 33.76
CA LYS A 280 -42.98 131.54 33.68
C LYS A 280 -42.33 131.07 34.97
N ASN A 281 -42.78 131.52 36.14
CA ASN A 281 -42.18 131.13 37.41
C ASN A 281 -42.57 129.71 37.83
N GLU A 282 -43.84 129.34 37.68
CA GLU A 282 -44.30 127.97 37.90
C GLU A 282 -43.68 127.01 36.87
N LEU A 283 -43.54 127.44 35.62
CA LEU A 283 -42.82 126.69 34.59
C LEU A 283 -41.34 126.57 34.95
N ALA A 284 -40.69 127.58 35.52
CA ALA A 284 -39.29 127.48 35.93
C ALA A 284 -39.09 126.49 37.09
N LEU A 285 -40.02 126.43 38.05
CA LEU A 285 -40.03 125.44 39.14
C LEU A 285 -40.34 124.04 38.62
N ALA A 286 -41.41 123.87 37.84
CA ALA A 286 -41.75 122.60 37.21
C ALA A 286 -40.63 122.12 36.29
N ILE A 287 -39.96 123.00 35.54
CA ILE A 287 -38.78 122.66 34.73
C ILE A 287 -37.63 122.16 35.63
N ARG A 288 -37.44 122.73 36.82
CA ARG A 288 -36.40 122.25 37.75
C ARG A 288 -36.75 120.85 38.26
N ASP A 289 -37.97 120.63 38.72
CA ASP A 289 -38.40 119.33 39.25
C ASP A 289 -38.39 118.25 38.14
N ILE A 290 -38.87 118.60 36.94
CA ILE A 290 -38.80 117.73 35.76
C ILE A 290 -37.34 117.40 35.42
N LYS A 291 -36.43 118.39 35.49
CA LYS A 291 -35.00 118.15 35.28
C LYS A 291 -34.44 117.20 36.33
N ASP A 292 -34.80 117.35 37.60
CA ASP A 292 -34.32 116.50 38.69
C ASP A 292 -34.87 115.06 38.56
N GLU A 293 -36.13 114.88 38.16
CA GLU A 293 -36.70 113.56 37.84
C GLU A 293 -36.04 112.92 36.62
N TYR A 294 -35.82 113.67 35.54
CA TYR A 294 -35.09 113.16 34.38
C TYR A 294 -33.64 112.81 34.73
N ASP A 295 -32.98 113.58 35.58
CA ASP A 295 -31.62 113.28 36.08
C ASP A 295 -31.60 112.00 36.92
N TYR A 296 -32.63 111.77 37.74
CA TYR A 296 -32.80 110.54 38.51
C TYR A 296 -33.04 109.33 37.60
N ILE A 297 -33.97 109.43 36.65
CA ILE A 297 -34.26 108.37 35.67
C ILE A 297 -33.03 108.07 34.81
N ALA A 298 -32.30 109.09 34.37
CA ALA A 298 -31.07 108.91 33.59
C ALA A 298 -29.97 108.20 34.40
N LYS A 299 -29.80 108.54 35.69
CA LYS A 299 -28.87 107.84 36.59
C LYS A 299 -29.29 106.39 36.82
N GLN A 300 -30.57 106.14 37.10
CA GLN A 300 -31.09 104.80 37.32
C GLN A 300 -30.97 103.94 36.06
N GLY A 301 -31.42 104.46 34.90
CA GLY A 301 -31.31 103.79 33.62
C GLY A 301 -29.86 103.48 33.23
N LYS A 302 -28.90 104.36 33.57
CA LYS A 302 -27.48 104.08 33.41
C LYS A 302 -27.01 102.94 34.30
N GLN A 303 -27.38 102.91 35.59
CA GLN A 303 -27.00 101.83 36.51
C GLN A 303 -27.61 100.49 36.09
N ASP A 304 -28.88 100.48 35.70
CA ASP A 304 -29.58 99.28 35.23
C ASP A 304 -28.93 98.76 33.95
N MET A 305 -28.63 99.63 32.99
CA MET A 305 -27.95 99.27 31.75
C MET A 305 -26.53 98.76 32.00
N GLU A 306 -25.77 99.38 32.90
CA GLU A 306 -24.45 98.88 33.32
C GLU A 306 -24.54 97.50 34.00
N SER A 307 -25.54 97.27 34.83
CA SER A 307 -25.77 95.98 35.49
C SER A 307 -26.16 94.90 34.48
N TRP A 308 -27.01 95.24 33.51
CA TRP A 308 -27.44 94.37 32.44
C TRP A 308 -26.26 93.98 31.53
N TYR A 309 -25.45 94.96 31.11
CA TYR A 309 -24.24 94.69 30.33
C TYR A 309 -23.23 93.85 31.11
N LYS A 310 -23.04 94.10 32.41
CA LYS A 310 -22.15 93.26 33.25
C LYS A 310 -22.64 91.81 33.32
N LEU A 311 -23.93 91.59 33.54
CA LEU A 311 -24.52 90.25 33.54
C LEU A 311 -24.39 89.58 32.16
N LYS A 312 -24.70 90.30 31.08
CA LYS A 312 -24.61 89.75 29.72
C LYS A 312 -23.17 89.41 29.35
N VAL A 313 -22.20 90.26 29.68
CA VAL A 313 -20.78 89.97 29.49
C VAL A 313 -20.35 88.76 30.31
N SER A 314 -20.79 88.64 31.57
CA SER A 314 -20.49 87.47 32.40
C SER A 314 -21.09 86.17 31.87
N GLU A 315 -22.32 86.22 31.35
CA GLU A 315 -23.00 85.08 30.73
C GLU A 315 -22.29 84.66 29.44
N VAL A 316 -21.99 85.61 28.55
CA VAL A 316 -21.24 85.35 27.31
C VAL A 316 -19.87 84.78 27.63
N GLN A 317 -19.14 85.37 28.58
CA GLN A 317 -17.84 84.85 29.03
C GLN A 317 -17.96 83.43 29.61
N GLY A 318 -19.01 83.15 30.39
CA GLY A 318 -19.27 81.82 30.95
C GLY A 318 -19.59 80.79 29.87
N SER A 319 -20.42 81.14 28.88
CA SER A 319 -20.74 80.29 27.73
C SER A 319 -19.51 80.03 26.85
N ALA A 320 -18.68 81.05 26.60
CA ALA A 320 -17.44 80.95 25.86
C ALA A 320 -16.43 80.04 26.59
N ASN A 321 -16.26 80.22 27.91
CA ASN A 321 -15.37 79.38 28.71
C ASN A 321 -15.82 77.91 28.70
N ARG A 322 -17.12 77.62 28.81
CA ARG A 322 -17.65 76.25 28.70
C ARG A 322 -17.36 75.63 27.34
N THR A 323 -17.64 76.36 26.27
CA THR A 323 -17.37 75.91 24.89
C THR A 323 -15.88 75.64 24.67
N VAL A 324 -15.00 76.48 25.21
CA VAL A 324 -13.54 76.28 25.14
C VAL A 324 -13.10 75.03 25.93
N MET A 325 -13.64 74.82 27.14
CA MET A 325 -13.34 73.63 27.94
C MET A 325 -13.78 72.33 27.24
N GLU A 326 -14.98 72.31 26.67
CA GLU A 326 -15.50 71.17 25.92
C GLU A 326 -14.67 70.90 24.66
N SER A 327 -14.32 71.94 23.91
CA SER A 327 -13.46 71.82 22.73
C SER A 327 -12.07 71.27 23.08
N ASN A 328 -11.49 71.69 24.20
CA ASN A 328 -10.20 71.16 24.68
C ASN A 328 -10.32 69.68 25.07
N TYR A 329 -11.38 69.29 25.77
CA TYR A 329 -11.65 67.89 26.11
C TYR A 329 -11.78 67.01 24.87
N GLN A 330 -12.58 67.44 23.87
CA GLN A 330 -12.72 66.73 22.60
C GLN A 330 -11.38 66.64 21.84
N ARG A 331 -10.57 67.70 21.85
CA ARG A 331 -9.23 67.67 21.23
C ARG A 331 -8.29 66.67 21.91
N GLU A 332 -8.34 66.56 23.23
CA GLU A 332 -7.56 65.56 23.97
C GLU A 332 -8.04 64.14 23.72
N GLU A 333 -9.35 63.90 23.71
CA GLU A 333 -9.96 62.61 23.35
C GLU A 333 -9.53 62.17 21.94
N ILE A 334 -9.66 63.06 20.95
CA ILE A 334 -9.24 62.79 19.57
C ILE A 334 -7.73 62.51 19.50
N LYS A 335 -6.91 63.22 20.28
CA LYS A 335 -5.46 62.95 20.35
C LYS A 335 -5.19 61.55 20.92
N ARG A 336 -5.79 61.18 22.06
CA ARG A 336 -5.65 59.84 22.66
C ARG A 336 -6.06 58.73 21.69
N MET A 337 -7.17 58.93 20.97
CA MET A 337 -7.64 57.96 19.97
C MET A 337 -6.68 57.84 18.78
N ARG A 338 -6.11 58.95 18.29
CA ARG A 338 -5.09 58.90 17.23
C ARG A 338 -3.82 58.19 17.66
N ASP A 339 -3.34 58.45 18.88
CA ASP A 339 -2.14 57.80 19.42
C ASP A 339 -2.37 56.29 19.55
N ASN A 340 -3.53 55.87 20.09
CA ASN A 340 -3.92 54.45 20.17
C ASN A 340 -4.03 53.78 18.78
N ILE A 341 -4.60 54.47 17.79
CA ILE A 341 -4.64 53.97 16.39
C ILE A 341 -3.21 53.83 15.83
N GLY A 342 -2.30 54.77 16.13
CA GLY A 342 -0.89 54.69 15.76
C GLY A 342 -0.20 53.46 16.35
N ASP A 343 -0.39 53.24 17.65
CA ASP A 343 0.16 52.07 18.36
C ASP A 343 -0.38 50.75 17.81
N LEU A 344 -1.69 50.67 17.54
CA LEU A 344 -2.32 49.49 16.96
C LEU A 344 -1.81 49.22 15.53
N ARG A 345 -1.61 50.26 14.72
CA ARG A 345 -1.01 50.13 13.38
C ARG A 345 0.44 49.66 13.44
N SER A 346 1.24 50.17 14.37
CA SER A 346 2.61 49.71 14.59
C SER A 346 2.64 48.23 14.98
N LYS A 347 1.79 47.82 15.93
CA LYS A 347 1.67 46.41 16.35
C LYS A 347 1.21 45.50 15.22
N LEU A 348 0.28 45.96 14.38
CA LEU A 348 -0.17 45.22 13.20
C LEU A 348 1.01 44.99 12.24
N SER A 349 1.76 46.05 11.91
CA SER A 349 2.95 45.96 11.05
C SER A 349 4.02 45.03 11.62
N ASP A 350 4.26 45.07 12.94
CA ASP A 350 5.22 44.17 13.60
C ASP A 350 4.77 42.71 13.56
N LEU A 351 3.47 42.45 13.76
CA LEU A 351 2.90 41.10 13.69
C LEU A 351 2.89 40.55 12.26
N GLU A 352 2.59 41.39 11.25
CA GLU A 352 2.68 41.03 9.84
C GLU A 352 4.13 40.68 9.45
N GLY A 353 5.11 41.48 9.90
CA GLY A 353 6.52 41.20 9.71
C GLY A 353 6.96 39.87 10.34
N LYS A 354 6.55 39.60 11.59
CA LYS A 354 6.81 38.32 12.27
C LYS A 354 6.15 37.15 11.57
N ASN A 355 4.90 37.29 11.13
CA ASN A 355 4.19 36.25 10.41
C ASN A 355 4.89 35.91 9.08
N SER A 356 5.36 36.92 8.35
CA SER A 356 6.16 36.71 7.13
C SER A 356 7.47 35.96 7.41
N LEU A 357 8.15 36.25 8.52
CA LEU A 357 9.37 35.53 8.93
C LEU A 357 9.08 34.07 9.29
N LEU A 358 8.04 33.82 10.08
CA LEU A 358 7.62 32.47 10.47
C LEU A 358 7.17 31.64 9.26
N GLU A 359 6.45 32.23 8.31
CA GLU A 359 6.06 31.56 7.07
C GLU A 359 7.27 31.16 6.23
N LYS A 360 8.29 32.02 6.13
CA LYS A 360 9.56 31.69 5.45
C LYS A 360 10.33 30.60 6.19
N GLU A 361 10.36 30.63 7.51
CA GLU A 361 11.00 29.60 8.33
C GLU A 361 10.31 28.24 8.14
N VAL A 362 8.98 28.20 8.18
CA VAL A 362 8.21 26.97 7.90
C VAL A 362 8.48 26.45 6.49
N GLN A 363 8.54 27.33 5.48
CA GLN A 363 8.90 26.93 4.12
C GLN A 363 10.32 26.33 4.06
N ASN A 364 11.31 26.98 4.69
CA ASN A 364 12.69 26.49 4.74
C ASN A 364 12.80 25.13 5.44
N LEU A 365 12.15 24.96 6.60
CA LEU A 365 12.11 23.68 7.30
C LEU A 365 11.42 22.60 6.46
N ASN A 366 10.36 22.95 5.73
CA ASN A 366 9.68 22.00 4.85
C ASN A 366 10.59 21.58 3.68
N TYR A 367 11.32 22.52 3.06
CA TYR A 367 12.30 22.18 2.03
C TYR A 367 13.40 21.27 2.58
N GLN A 368 13.92 21.57 3.78
CA GLN A 368 14.93 20.73 4.44
C GLN A 368 14.39 19.33 4.75
N LEU A 369 13.17 19.22 5.30
CA LEU A 369 12.54 17.93 5.59
C LEU A 369 12.34 17.09 4.33
N ASN A 370 11.91 17.69 3.22
CA ASN A 370 11.74 16.98 1.95
C ASN A 370 13.09 16.52 1.38
N ASP A 371 14.15 17.33 1.50
CA ASP A 371 15.49 16.94 1.07
C ASP A 371 16.05 15.79 1.93
N ASP A 372 15.92 15.88 3.26
CA ASP A 372 16.33 14.84 4.19
C ASP A 372 15.56 13.53 3.92
N GLN A 373 14.24 13.59 3.70
CA GLN A 373 13.44 12.43 3.31
C GLN A 373 13.97 11.77 2.03
N ARG A 374 14.27 12.58 1.01
CA ARG A 374 14.83 12.08 -0.25
C ARG A 374 16.20 11.42 -0.05
N GLN A 375 17.06 11.98 0.81
CA GLN A 375 18.35 11.38 1.17
C GLN A 375 18.17 10.05 1.92
N TYR A 376 17.22 9.98 2.86
CA TYR A 376 16.93 8.73 3.58
C TYR A 376 16.35 7.65 2.66
N GLU A 377 15.44 8.01 1.76
CA GLU A 377 14.90 7.08 0.76
C GLU A 377 16.01 6.54 -0.16
N GLN A 378 16.92 7.40 -0.62
CA GLN A 378 18.06 6.97 -1.42
C GLN A 378 18.98 6.02 -0.63
N ALA A 379 19.33 6.35 0.61
CA ALA A 379 20.17 5.50 1.46
C ALA A 379 19.50 4.15 1.77
N LEU A 380 18.18 4.12 1.91
CA LEU A 380 17.40 2.90 2.14
C LEU A 380 17.39 2.02 0.88
N ASN A 381 17.20 2.61 -0.29
CA ASN A 381 17.28 1.90 -1.57
C ASN A 381 18.68 1.30 -1.82
N ASP A 382 19.74 2.04 -1.51
CA ASP A 382 21.12 1.56 -1.63
C ASP A 382 21.39 0.38 -0.68
N ARG A 383 20.88 0.47 0.57
CA ARG A 383 20.96 -0.61 1.55
C ARG A 383 20.19 -1.84 1.11
N ASP A 384 18.99 -1.67 0.59
CA ASP A 384 18.17 -2.78 0.07
C ASP A 384 18.81 -3.44 -1.14
N CYS A 385 19.41 -2.66 -2.05
CA CYS A 385 20.18 -3.19 -3.17
C CYS A 385 21.37 -4.02 -2.68
N ASN A 386 22.11 -3.52 -1.69
CA ASN A 386 23.22 -4.25 -1.09
C ASN A 386 22.75 -5.53 -0.38
N LEU A 387 21.63 -5.48 0.32
CA LEU A 387 21.06 -6.64 1.01
C LEU A 387 20.61 -7.72 0.01
N ARG A 388 19.96 -7.33 -1.09
CA ARG A 388 19.58 -8.26 -2.17
C ARG A 388 20.81 -8.94 -2.76
N ARG A 389 21.83 -8.16 -3.12
CA ARG A 389 23.10 -8.69 -3.66
C ARG A 389 23.80 -9.64 -2.67
N MET A 390 23.91 -9.29 -1.40
CA MET A 390 24.47 -10.19 -0.38
C MET A 390 23.64 -11.47 -0.20
N ARG A 391 22.30 -11.39 -0.30
CA ARG A 391 21.42 -12.56 -0.23
C ARG A 391 21.62 -13.48 -1.44
N GLU A 392 21.76 -12.91 -2.64
CA GLU A 392 22.09 -13.65 -3.86
C GLU A 392 23.46 -14.32 -3.74
N GLU A 393 24.50 -13.59 -3.29
CA GLU A 393 25.84 -14.13 -3.02
C GLU A 393 25.82 -15.27 -1.97
N CYS A 394 25.03 -15.14 -0.91
CA CYS A 394 24.85 -16.21 0.06
C CYS A 394 24.12 -17.43 -0.56
N GLN A 395 23.10 -17.21 -1.40
CA GLN A 395 22.40 -18.31 -2.08
C GLN A 395 23.32 -19.06 -3.04
N THR A 396 24.15 -18.34 -3.81
CA THR A 396 25.14 -18.98 -4.70
C THR A 396 26.16 -19.78 -3.90
N LEU A 397 26.69 -19.22 -2.80
CA LEU A 397 27.65 -19.94 -1.94
C LEU A 397 27.04 -21.19 -1.30
N VAL A 398 25.77 -21.14 -0.88
CA VAL A 398 25.06 -22.31 -0.34
C VAL A 398 24.88 -23.38 -1.42
N ALA A 399 24.54 -23.00 -2.66
CA ALA A 399 24.41 -23.94 -3.76
C ALA A 399 25.77 -24.58 -4.12
N GLU A 400 26.85 -23.81 -4.14
CA GLU A 400 28.22 -24.30 -4.35
C GLU A 400 28.66 -25.27 -3.25
N LEU A 401 28.38 -24.95 -1.98
CA LEU A 401 28.68 -25.83 -0.85
C LEU A 401 27.88 -27.14 -0.89
N GLN A 402 26.61 -27.08 -1.31
CA GLN A 402 25.80 -28.29 -1.49
C GLN A 402 26.36 -29.17 -2.62
N ALA A 403 26.70 -28.58 -3.77
CA ALA A 403 27.34 -29.29 -4.86
C ALA A 403 28.68 -29.91 -4.42
N LEU A 404 29.48 -29.20 -3.62
CA LEU A 404 30.72 -29.73 -3.05
C LEU A 404 30.48 -30.86 -2.06
N LEU A 405 29.44 -30.78 -1.23
CA LEU A 405 29.05 -31.87 -0.32
C LEU A 405 28.62 -33.11 -1.10
N ASP A 406 27.81 -32.95 -2.15
CA ASP A 406 27.35 -34.04 -3.00
C ASP A 406 28.53 -34.73 -3.69
N THR A 407 29.48 -33.95 -4.24
CA THR A 407 30.72 -34.53 -4.82
C THR A 407 31.57 -35.25 -3.76
N LYS A 408 31.65 -34.71 -2.53
CA LYS A 408 32.35 -35.37 -1.42
C LYS A 408 31.68 -36.69 -1.03
N GLN A 409 30.36 -36.72 -0.95
CA GLN A 409 29.61 -37.94 -0.66
C GLN A 409 29.78 -38.99 -1.76
N MET A 410 29.81 -38.56 -3.03
CA MET A 410 30.14 -39.43 -4.16
C MET A 410 31.54 -40.01 -4.04
N LEU A 411 32.55 -39.18 -3.76
CA LEU A 411 33.93 -39.64 -3.56
C LEU A 411 34.07 -40.55 -2.33
N ASP A 412 33.38 -40.26 -1.22
CA ASP A 412 33.36 -41.14 -0.05
C ASP A 412 32.76 -42.51 -0.38
N ALA A 413 31.69 -42.54 -1.19
CA ALA A 413 31.07 -43.77 -1.65
C ALA A 413 32.02 -44.55 -2.57
N GLU A 414 32.71 -43.88 -3.50
CA GLU A 414 33.76 -44.48 -4.33
C GLU A 414 34.90 -45.03 -3.47
N ILE A 415 35.40 -44.27 -2.51
CA ILE A 415 36.43 -44.71 -1.55
C ILE A 415 35.93 -45.91 -0.74
N ALA A 416 34.66 -45.94 -0.32
CA ALA A 416 34.09 -47.08 0.39
C ALA A 416 34.01 -48.33 -0.49
N ILE A 417 33.70 -48.18 -1.78
CA ILE A 417 33.75 -49.28 -2.75
C ILE A 417 35.19 -49.75 -2.94
N TYR A 418 36.15 -48.83 -3.10
CA TYR A 418 37.57 -49.18 -3.21
C TYR A 418 38.10 -49.89 -1.96
N ARG A 419 37.73 -49.42 -0.76
CA ARG A 419 38.03 -50.10 0.50
C ARG A 419 37.46 -51.52 0.52
N LYS A 420 36.20 -51.70 0.15
CA LYS A 420 35.57 -53.03 0.05
C LYS A 420 36.20 -53.90 -1.04
N MET A 421 36.67 -53.31 -2.14
CA MET A 421 37.39 -54.02 -3.20
C MET A 421 38.73 -54.55 -2.68
N LEU A 422 39.47 -53.72 -1.94
CA LEU A 422 40.75 -54.09 -1.32
C LEU A 422 40.55 -55.11 -0.18
N GLU A 423 39.52 -54.95 0.67
CA GLU A 423 39.15 -55.94 1.71
C GLU A 423 38.63 -57.26 1.11
N GLY A 424 37.92 -57.18 -0.03
CA GLY A 424 37.41 -58.33 -0.78
C GLY A 424 38.49 -59.07 -1.58
N GLU A 425 39.58 -58.39 -1.98
CA GLU A 425 40.76 -59.05 -2.55
C GLU A 425 41.50 -59.90 -1.50
N GLU A 426 41.45 -59.53 -0.22
CA GLU A 426 41.86 -60.44 0.85
C GLU A 426 40.86 -61.60 1.08
N SER A 427 39.64 -61.52 0.53
CA SER A 427 38.59 -62.53 0.74
C SER A 427 37.81 -62.91 -0.53
N ARG A 428 38.51 -63.57 -1.46
CA ARG A 428 38.02 -64.53 -2.47
C ARG A 428 36.63 -64.27 -3.11
N VAL A 429 36.67 -63.79 -4.36
CA VAL A 429 35.82 -64.22 -5.50
C VAL A 429 34.30 -64.14 -5.29
N GLY A 430 33.76 -62.92 -5.25
CA GLY A 430 32.31 -62.67 -5.37
C GLY A 430 31.93 -61.27 -5.87
N LEU A 431 32.91 -60.49 -6.34
CA LEU A 431 32.88 -59.03 -6.36
C LEU A 431 31.90 -58.40 -7.38
N ARG A 432 31.60 -59.08 -8.50
CA ARG A 432 30.80 -58.48 -9.58
C ARG A 432 29.34 -58.23 -9.19
N GLN A 433 28.80 -59.01 -8.26
CA GLN A 433 27.37 -58.96 -7.94
C GLN A 433 27.01 -57.83 -6.96
N MET A 434 27.95 -57.37 -6.14
CA MET A 434 27.72 -56.23 -5.23
C MET A 434 27.86 -54.87 -5.92
N VAL A 435 28.79 -54.74 -6.88
CA VAL A 435 28.97 -53.50 -7.67
C VAL A 435 27.66 -53.13 -8.38
N GLU A 436 26.92 -54.13 -8.90
CA GLU A 436 25.67 -53.87 -9.60
C GLU A 436 24.50 -53.53 -8.68
N GLN A 437 24.48 -54.06 -7.45
CA GLN A 437 23.42 -53.74 -6.48
C GLN A 437 23.54 -52.31 -5.96
N VAL A 438 24.75 -51.78 -5.74
CA VAL A 438 24.91 -50.42 -5.20
C VAL A 438 24.70 -49.34 -6.27
N VAL A 439 25.10 -49.58 -7.52
CA VAL A 439 24.79 -48.67 -8.64
C VAL A 439 23.27 -48.57 -8.88
N LYS A 440 22.52 -49.64 -8.62
CA LYS A 440 21.05 -49.65 -8.75
C LYS A 440 20.31 -49.08 -7.53
N THR A 441 20.85 -49.14 -6.31
CA THR A 441 20.14 -48.58 -5.15
C THR A 441 20.32 -47.07 -4.97
N HIS A 442 21.30 -46.43 -5.61
CA HIS A 442 21.47 -44.96 -5.49
C HIS A 442 21.01 -44.15 -6.71
N SER A 443 20.49 -44.80 -7.76
CA SER A 443 19.90 -44.12 -8.92
C SER A 443 18.38 -43.88 -8.80
N LEU A 444 17.78 -44.11 -7.61
CA LEU A 444 16.33 -44.07 -7.39
C LEU A 444 15.83 -42.96 -6.42
N GLN A 445 16.64 -41.93 -6.16
CA GLN A 445 16.18 -40.73 -5.44
C GLN A 445 16.16 -39.52 -6.38
N GLN A 446 15.48 -39.65 -7.52
CA GLN A 446 15.15 -38.53 -8.40
C GLN A 446 13.63 -38.43 -8.54
N GLN A 447 12.94 -38.43 -7.41
CA GLN A 447 11.51 -38.14 -7.33
C GLN A 447 11.34 -36.87 -6.51
N GLU A 448 11.17 -35.77 -7.25
CA GLU A 448 10.26 -34.67 -6.93
C GLU A 448 10.03 -34.36 -5.44
N ASP A 449 11.06 -33.94 -4.70
CA ASP A 449 10.84 -32.96 -3.63
C ASP A 449 10.78 -31.59 -4.27
N THR A 450 9.62 -31.36 -4.89
CA THR A 450 9.09 -30.05 -5.17
C THR A 450 9.11 -29.25 -3.87
N ASP A 451 9.92 -28.20 -3.88
CA ASP A 451 9.45 -26.91 -3.44
C ASP A 451 8.94 -26.88 -2.00
N SER A 452 9.84 -27.13 -1.04
CA SER A 452 9.73 -26.40 0.22
C SER A 452 10.10 -24.94 -0.04
N THR A 453 9.26 -24.26 -0.82
CA THR A 453 9.10 -22.81 -0.76
C THR A 453 8.85 -22.51 0.70
N ARG A 454 9.94 -22.13 1.37
CA ARG A 454 9.91 -21.49 2.67
C ARG A 454 9.11 -20.23 2.41
N ASN A 455 7.82 -20.26 2.76
CA ASN A 455 6.94 -19.11 2.74
C ASN A 455 7.66 -17.96 3.44
N VAL A 456 8.25 -17.07 2.64
CA VAL A 456 8.71 -15.77 3.09
C VAL A 456 7.42 -15.06 3.46
N ARG A 457 7.06 -15.11 4.74
CA ARG A 457 6.00 -14.29 5.29
C ARG A 457 6.35 -12.85 4.91
N GLY A 458 5.64 -12.30 3.93
CA GLY A 458 5.66 -10.89 3.62
C GLY A 458 5.45 -10.15 4.93
N GLU A 459 6.42 -9.32 5.30
CA GLU A 459 6.40 -8.57 6.53
C GLU A 459 5.30 -7.50 6.38
N VAL A 460 4.12 -7.77 6.93
CA VAL A 460 2.99 -6.85 6.86
C VAL A 460 3.36 -5.60 7.64
N GLN A 461 3.71 -4.53 6.93
CA GLN A 461 3.95 -3.24 7.54
C GLN A 461 2.59 -2.62 7.91
N THR A 462 2.43 -2.33 9.20
CA THR A 462 1.23 -1.73 9.78
C THR A 462 1.50 -0.25 10.04
N ARG A 463 0.84 0.66 9.32
CA ARG A 463 0.93 2.10 9.57
C ARG A 463 -0.36 2.59 10.22
N THR A 464 -0.24 3.13 11.44
CA THR A 464 -1.36 3.77 12.15
C THR A 464 -1.19 5.28 12.15
N THR A 465 -2.25 6.00 11.76
CA THR A 465 -2.32 7.46 11.71
C THR A 465 -3.37 7.97 12.69
N PHE A 466 -3.10 9.12 13.32
CA PHE A 466 -3.99 9.74 14.30
C PHE A 466 -4.33 11.16 13.86
N GLN A 467 -5.61 11.50 13.85
CA GLN A 467 -6.12 12.84 13.58
C GLN A 467 -6.98 13.29 14.76
N ARG A 468 -6.73 14.49 15.27
CA ARG A 468 -7.42 15.05 16.43
C ARG A 468 -8.08 16.37 16.05
N ALA A 469 -9.27 16.60 16.55
CA ALA A 469 -10.00 17.86 16.43
C ALA A 469 -10.69 18.16 17.76
N ALA A 470 -10.75 19.44 18.15
CA ALA A 470 -11.45 19.87 19.36
C ALA A 470 -12.22 21.16 19.08
N LYS A 471 -13.45 21.20 19.57
CA LYS A 471 -14.35 22.35 19.61
C LYS A 471 -14.48 22.76 21.07
N GLY A 472 -13.57 23.63 21.50
CA GLY A 472 -13.51 24.16 22.86
C GLY A 472 -12.34 23.59 23.68
N ASN A 473 -12.51 23.59 24.99
CA ASN A 473 -11.42 23.44 25.95
C ASN A 473 -11.05 22.00 26.32
N ILE A 474 -11.89 21.03 25.97
CA ILE A 474 -11.63 19.62 26.22
C ILE A 474 -11.06 18.97 24.98
N THR A 475 -10.00 18.20 25.12
CA THR A 475 -9.36 17.44 24.04
C THR A 475 -9.22 15.96 24.41
N ILE A 476 -9.01 15.12 23.38
CA ILE A 476 -8.71 13.70 23.52
C ILE A 476 -7.24 13.49 23.14
N PRO A 477 -6.28 13.69 24.07
CA PRO A 477 -4.86 13.60 23.75
C PRO A 477 -4.42 12.19 23.37
N GLU A 478 -4.97 11.17 24.03
CA GLU A 478 -4.52 9.79 23.85
C GLU A 478 -5.69 8.79 23.91
N CYS A 479 -5.62 7.82 23.01
CA CYS A 479 -6.41 6.61 23.02
C CYS A 479 -5.44 5.43 22.96
N ASP A 480 -5.56 4.49 23.90
CA ASP A 480 -4.71 3.30 23.87
C ASP A 480 -5.04 2.45 22.62
N ALA A 481 -4.00 2.06 21.87
CA ALA A 481 -4.15 1.30 20.63
C ALA A 481 -4.75 -0.10 20.85
N ASN A 482 -4.60 -0.66 22.06
CA ASN A 482 -5.18 -1.95 22.45
C ASN A 482 -6.57 -1.80 23.10
N GLY A 483 -7.13 -0.59 23.13
CA GLY A 483 -8.44 -0.32 23.70
C GLY A 483 -8.48 -0.39 25.23
N LYS A 484 -7.37 -0.18 25.94
CA LYS A 484 -7.35 -0.23 27.41
C LYS A 484 -7.93 0.99 28.08
N PHE A 485 -7.65 2.18 27.56
CA PHE A 485 -8.10 3.44 28.14
C PHE A 485 -8.21 4.57 27.11
N ILE A 486 -8.95 5.61 27.49
CA ILE A 486 -9.03 6.88 26.76
C ILE A 486 -8.77 8.02 27.74
N VAL A 487 -8.02 9.03 27.31
CA VAL A 487 -7.68 10.21 28.13
C VAL A 487 -8.44 11.42 27.62
N LEU A 488 -8.99 12.21 28.54
CA LEU A 488 -9.47 13.57 28.28
C LEU A 488 -8.61 14.58 29.03
N GLU A 489 -8.43 15.75 28.45
CA GLU A 489 -7.65 16.85 29.02
C GLU A 489 -8.39 18.17 28.86
N ASN A 490 -8.44 18.96 29.93
CA ASN A 490 -8.82 20.36 29.84
C ASN A 490 -7.58 21.21 29.49
N THR A 491 -7.48 21.64 28.24
CA THR A 491 -6.35 22.41 27.72
C THR A 491 -6.49 23.92 27.95
N HIS A 492 -7.58 24.38 28.56
CA HIS A 492 -7.71 25.80 28.91
C HIS A 492 -6.77 26.13 30.07
N ARG A 493 -6.18 27.33 30.04
CA ARG A 493 -5.16 27.75 31.04
C ARG A 493 -5.75 28.06 32.41
N ASN A 494 -6.94 28.67 32.45
CA ASN A 494 -7.50 29.26 33.68
C ASN A 494 -8.98 28.90 33.95
N LYS A 495 -9.64 28.11 33.09
CA LYS A 495 -11.09 27.89 33.15
C LYS A 495 -11.36 26.42 33.46
N GLU A 496 -12.15 26.19 34.49
CA GLU A 496 -12.66 24.86 34.84
C GLU A 496 -13.75 24.46 33.84
N GLU A 497 -13.76 23.19 33.46
CA GLU A 497 -14.74 22.63 32.53
C GLU A 497 -15.52 21.53 33.21
N ASP A 498 -16.84 21.70 33.29
CA ASP A 498 -17.76 20.68 33.76
C ASP A 498 -17.99 19.65 32.64
N ILE A 499 -17.60 18.40 32.91
CA ILE A 499 -17.81 17.26 32.01
C ILE A 499 -18.84 16.27 32.56
N SER A 500 -19.59 16.67 33.59
CA SER A 500 -20.68 15.88 34.16
C SER A 500 -21.67 15.48 33.07
N GLU A 501 -22.14 14.23 33.09
CA GLU A 501 -23.16 13.69 32.18
C GLU A 501 -22.83 13.79 30.67
N CYS A 502 -21.61 14.23 30.33
CA CYS A 502 -21.12 14.19 28.96
C CYS A 502 -20.93 12.73 28.53
N LYS A 503 -20.81 12.51 27.22
CA LYS A 503 -20.69 11.15 26.67
C LYS A 503 -19.40 10.98 25.90
N LEU A 504 -18.74 9.85 26.12
CA LEU A 504 -17.67 9.37 25.28
C LEU A 504 -18.24 8.29 24.35
N LYS A 505 -18.20 8.53 23.06
CA LYS A 505 -18.72 7.63 22.03
C LYS A 505 -17.57 7.14 21.14
N ARG A 506 -17.34 5.83 21.09
CA ARG A 506 -16.30 5.21 20.26
C ARG A 506 -16.94 4.30 19.22
N LYS A 507 -16.73 4.65 17.95
CA LYS A 507 -17.17 3.88 16.78
C LYS A 507 -16.01 3.05 16.25
N LEU A 508 -16.27 1.77 15.99
CA LEU A 508 -15.32 0.79 15.48
C LEU A 508 -15.88 0.18 14.18
N ASP A 509 -15.02 -0.25 13.27
CA ASP A 509 -15.45 -1.03 12.11
C ASP A 509 -16.20 -2.30 12.53
N ASN A 510 -17.40 -2.49 12.01
CA ASN A 510 -18.24 -3.68 12.17
C ASN A 510 -18.60 -4.07 13.64
N ARG A 511 -18.57 -3.12 14.58
CA ARG A 511 -19.04 -3.32 15.95
C ARG A 511 -20.03 -2.23 16.37
N PRO A 512 -20.95 -2.51 17.31
CA PRO A 512 -21.83 -1.49 17.87
C PRO A 512 -21.03 -0.38 18.55
N ASP A 513 -21.56 0.85 18.47
CA ASP A 513 -20.95 2.03 19.09
C ASP A 513 -20.86 1.85 20.61
N ILE A 514 -19.65 1.98 21.16
CA ILE A 514 -19.43 1.95 22.60
C ILE A 514 -19.69 3.35 23.15
N VAL A 515 -20.59 3.48 24.12
CA VAL A 515 -20.96 4.76 24.72
C VAL A 515 -20.80 4.71 26.24
N TYR A 516 -20.01 5.63 26.78
CA TYR A 516 -19.86 5.85 28.21
C TYR A 516 -20.42 7.22 28.59
N THR A 517 -21.17 7.29 29.67
CA THR A 517 -21.70 8.56 30.20
C THR A 517 -20.96 8.86 31.50
N PHE A 518 -20.41 10.07 31.61
CA PHE A 518 -19.69 10.50 32.80
C PHE A 518 -20.67 10.66 33.98
N PRO A 519 -20.29 10.20 35.19
CA PRO A 519 -21.04 10.49 36.41
C PRO A 519 -21.27 12.00 36.62
N PRO A 520 -22.30 12.38 37.40
CA PRO A 520 -22.50 13.78 37.78
C PRO A 520 -21.37 14.29 38.69
N ASN A 521 -21.19 15.61 38.72
CA ASN A 521 -20.22 16.34 39.54
C ASN A 521 -18.74 16.07 39.19
N ILE A 522 -18.42 15.96 37.90
CA ILE A 522 -17.03 15.83 37.42
C ILE A 522 -16.60 17.13 36.75
N ILE A 523 -15.74 17.88 37.45
CA ILE A 523 -15.16 19.13 36.98
C ILE A 523 -13.67 18.94 36.75
N LEU A 524 -13.22 19.24 35.54
CA LEU A 524 -11.81 19.24 35.17
C LEU A 524 -11.21 20.63 35.38
N LYS A 525 -10.24 20.70 36.30
CA LYS A 525 -9.44 21.92 36.50
C LYS A 525 -8.58 22.23 35.27
N PRO A 526 -8.11 23.48 35.11
CA PRO A 526 -7.24 23.85 34.01
C PRO A 526 -5.97 22.98 33.98
N GLY A 527 -5.65 22.40 32.83
CA GLY A 527 -4.52 21.47 32.66
C GLY A 527 -4.70 20.08 33.28
N GLN A 528 -5.88 19.79 33.87
CA GLN A 528 -6.15 18.48 34.46
C GLN A 528 -6.52 17.45 33.39
N THR A 529 -6.05 16.22 33.59
CA THR A 529 -6.42 15.06 32.79
C THR A 529 -7.28 14.08 33.59
N ILE A 530 -8.14 13.35 32.89
CA ILE A 530 -8.89 12.22 33.40
C ILE A 530 -8.73 11.03 32.45
N LYS A 531 -8.46 9.86 33.02
CA LYS A 531 -8.24 8.62 32.25
C LYS A 531 -9.36 7.62 32.52
N ILE A 532 -10.03 7.19 31.47
CA ILE A 532 -11.18 6.28 31.53
C ILE A 532 -10.72 4.91 31.05
N TYR A 533 -10.53 3.99 31.98
CA TYR A 533 -10.13 2.62 31.72
C TYR A 533 -11.34 1.76 31.37
N ALA A 534 -11.14 0.77 30.50
CA ALA A 534 -12.09 -0.33 30.39
C ALA A 534 -12.05 -1.22 31.64
N LYS A 535 -13.09 -2.03 31.85
CA LYS A 535 -13.21 -2.91 33.02
C LYS A 535 -11.98 -3.78 33.22
N GLY A 536 -11.37 -3.69 34.40
CA GLY A 536 -10.19 -4.47 34.78
C GLY A 536 -8.87 -4.02 34.12
N GLN A 537 -8.85 -2.93 33.35
CA GLN A 537 -7.64 -2.43 32.68
C GLN A 537 -6.90 -1.33 33.46
N GLY A 538 -7.45 -0.87 34.59
CA GLY A 538 -6.80 0.14 35.43
C GLY A 538 -7.57 0.45 36.72
N PRO A 539 -7.01 1.31 37.58
CA PRO A 539 -7.59 1.62 38.89
C PRO A 539 -8.76 2.61 38.78
N TYR A 540 -9.76 2.42 39.65
CA TYR A 540 -10.82 3.39 39.89
C TYR A 540 -10.38 4.39 40.97
N ASN A 541 -10.05 5.63 40.57
CA ASN A 541 -9.59 6.68 41.49
C ASN A 541 -10.09 8.07 41.03
N PRO A 542 -11.40 8.38 41.20
CA PRO A 542 -11.95 9.68 40.82
C PRO A 542 -11.31 10.83 41.61
N PRO A 543 -11.11 12.01 41.01
CA PRO A 543 -11.51 12.39 39.66
C PRO A 543 -10.45 12.06 38.59
N HIS A 544 -9.31 11.47 38.95
CA HIS A 544 -8.17 11.28 38.04
C HIS A 544 -8.34 10.08 37.12
N SER A 545 -8.93 8.98 37.61
CA SER A 545 -9.23 7.81 36.81
C SER A 545 -10.62 7.24 37.10
N LEU A 546 -11.30 6.88 36.01
CA LEU A 546 -12.59 6.20 36.04
C LEU A 546 -12.47 4.84 35.36
N VAL A 547 -13.39 3.94 35.67
CA VAL A 547 -13.49 2.62 35.06
C VAL A 547 -14.86 2.48 34.42
N PHE A 548 -14.89 2.04 33.18
CA PHE A 548 -16.10 1.71 32.46
C PHE A 548 -16.49 0.26 32.74
N GLU A 549 -17.40 0.07 33.69
CA GLU A 549 -17.75 -1.24 34.25
C GLU A 549 -18.50 -2.20 33.29
N HIS A 550 -19.04 -1.67 32.19
CA HIS A 550 -19.86 -2.42 31.24
C HIS A 550 -19.05 -3.09 30.12
N GLU A 551 -17.87 -2.59 29.79
CA GLU A 551 -17.03 -3.13 28.70
C GLU A 551 -15.63 -3.43 29.21
N ASN A 552 -15.10 -4.61 28.87
CA ASN A 552 -13.72 -5.01 29.21
C ASN A 552 -12.66 -4.43 28.25
N THR A 553 -13.08 -3.77 27.18
CA THR A 553 -12.22 -3.06 26.23
C THR A 553 -12.97 -1.92 25.53
N TRP A 554 -12.26 -0.86 25.16
CA TRP A 554 -12.72 0.18 24.22
C TRP A 554 -12.65 -0.24 22.75
N GLY A 555 -12.20 -1.48 22.49
CA GLY A 555 -12.10 -2.08 21.18
C GLY A 555 -10.92 -1.61 20.34
N VAL A 556 -10.54 -2.47 19.40
CA VAL A 556 -9.45 -2.30 18.44
C VAL A 556 -10.02 -2.50 17.04
N GLY A 557 -9.62 -1.67 16.09
CA GLY A 557 -10.11 -1.73 14.70
C GLY A 557 -9.20 -0.97 13.74
N ALA A 558 -9.43 -1.15 12.43
CA ALA A 558 -8.68 -0.45 11.40
C ALA A 558 -9.06 1.03 11.33
N ASN A 559 -10.36 1.36 11.35
CA ASN A 559 -10.85 2.72 11.51
C ASN A 559 -11.59 2.85 12.84
N VAL A 560 -11.11 3.76 13.68
CA VAL A 560 -11.67 4.00 15.01
C VAL A 560 -11.90 5.49 15.19
N VAL A 561 -13.12 5.89 15.54
CA VAL A 561 -13.47 7.28 15.79
C VAL A 561 -13.99 7.41 17.21
N THR A 562 -13.26 8.13 18.05
CA THR A 562 -13.65 8.45 19.44
C THR A 562 -14.10 9.89 19.50
N THR A 563 -15.32 10.13 19.98
CA THR A 563 -15.95 11.45 20.03
C THR A 563 -16.39 11.73 21.46
N PHE A 564 -16.06 12.92 21.95
CA PHE A 564 -16.54 13.46 23.22
C PHE A 564 -17.69 14.42 22.93
N LEU A 565 -18.84 14.14 23.54
CA LEU A 565 -20.11 14.81 23.31
C LEU A 565 -20.55 15.52 24.59
N ASN A 566 -21.07 16.74 24.48
CA ASN A 566 -21.69 17.44 25.61
C ASN A 566 -23.06 16.82 25.98
N LYS A 567 -23.73 17.41 26.98
CA LYS A 567 -25.07 16.98 27.44
C LYS A 567 -26.12 17.05 26.34
N ASP A 568 -26.00 18.03 25.44
CA ASP A 568 -26.91 18.25 24.31
C ASP A 568 -26.63 17.32 23.11
N GLY A 569 -25.55 16.53 23.16
CA GLY A 569 -25.13 15.63 22.09
C GLY A 569 -24.26 16.29 21.00
N GLU A 570 -23.77 17.50 21.24
CA GLU A 570 -22.84 18.21 20.36
C GLU A 570 -21.41 17.72 20.54
N GLU A 571 -20.70 17.56 19.43
CA GLU A 571 -19.30 17.12 19.42
C GLU A 571 -18.38 18.22 19.96
N ARG A 572 -17.69 17.92 21.07
CA ARG A 572 -16.67 18.80 21.67
C ARG A 572 -15.25 18.39 21.31
N ALA A 573 -14.97 17.11 21.11
CA ALA A 573 -13.67 16.66 20.64
C ALA A 573 -13.76 15.33 19.91
N THR A 574 -12.86 15.12 18.96
CA THR A 574 -12.83 13.93 18.11
C THR A 574 -11.39 13.46 17.93
N HIS A 575 -11.18 12.15 18.08
CA HIS A 575 -9.93 11.46 17.84
C HIS A 575 -10.19 10.33 16.85
N THR A 576 -9.60 10.42 15.67
CA THR A 576 -9.72 9.43 14.59
C THR A 576 -8.41 8.70 14.43
N GLN A 577 -8.45 7.38 14.54
CA GLN A 577 -7.34 6.47 14.31
C GLN A 577 -7.62 5.66 13.04
N ARG A 578 -6.65 5.62 12.12
CA ARG A 578 -6.70 4.79 10.92
C ARG A 578 -5.43 3.95 10.81
N THR A 579 -5.59 2.64 10.89
CA THR A 579 -4.54 1.63 10.74
C THR A 579 -4.69 0.97 9.38
N VAL A 580 -3.69 1.15 8.52
CA VAL A 580 -3.62 0.51 7.21
C VAL A 580 -2.53 -0.56 7.28
N GLN A 581 -2.88 -1.77 6.86
CA GLN A 581 -1.94 -2.87 6.68
C GLN A 581 -1.59 -2.93 5.19
N THR A 582 -0.34 -2.64 4.86
CA THR A 582 0.19 -2.86 3.52
C THR A 582 0.93 -4.19 3.53
N GLY A 583 0.34 -5.20 2.90
CA GLY A 583 1.06 -6.42 2.54
C GLY A 583 1.89 -6.15 1.29
N GLN A 584 3.19 -6.44 1.36
CA GLN A 584 4.02 -6.62 0.16
C GLN A 584 3.92 -8.05 -0.33
#